data_AF-A0AAN8PHG3-F1
#
_entry.id   AF-A0AAN8PHG3-F1
#
_cell.length_a   1.000
_cell.length_b   1.000
_cell.length_c   1.000
_cell.angle_alpha   90.00
_cell.angle_beta   90.00
_cell.angle_gamma   90.00
#
_symmetry.space_group_name_H-M   'P 1'
#
loop_
_entity.id
_entity.type
_entity.pdbx_description
1 polymer ?
#
loop_
_entity_poly.entity_id
_entity_poly.type
_entity_poly.pdbx_seq_one_letter_code
_entity_poly.pdbx_strand_id
1 'polypeptide(L)'
;MASRNLLRRTCTILLRQPSSRNIGLPTLTRYQQFTCKNLPLKHHSQKFSSSRPLSASSFECVNIQDAEDFNTKVLKSKTPVVVDFHATWCGPCKVLGPRLEAIISDKKGKVVMAKVDIDENPGLAMDYEVRSVPMVVSVKDGKVKNSFIGLKDDDIIQSFVNELI
;
A
#
# COMPACT_ATOMS: atom_id res chain seq x y z
N MET A 1 -11.16 63.00 24.03
CA MET A 1 -10.23 64.02 23.50
C MET A 1 -8.94 63.95 24.30
N ALA A 2 -7.80 63.73 23.61
CA ALA A 2 -6.40 63.99 24.04
C ALA A 2 -5.92 63.24 25.32
N SER A 3 -4.70 62.71 25.47
CA SER A 3 -3.42 62.82 24.78
C SER A 3 -2.55 61.63 25.25
N ARG A 4 -1.89 60.88 24.35
CA ARG A 4 -0.46 60.96 23.96
C ARG A 4 0.57 60.63 25.05
N ASN A 5 1.56 59.84 24.60
CA ASN A 5 2.96 59.77 25.02
C ASN A 5 3.30 58.94 26.25
N LEU A 6 4.44 58.26 26.35
CA LEU A 6 5.43 57.67 25.43
C LEU A 6 6.43 56.98 26.39
N LEU A 7 7.18 56.01 25.86
CA LEU A 7 8.50 55.56 26.32
C LEU A 7 8.63 54.56 27.47
N ARG A 8 9.72 53.80 27.29
CA ARG A 8 10.48 52.94 28.20
C ARG A 8 9.95 51.50 28.17
N ARG A 9 10.73 50.48 27.80
CA ARG A 9 12.12 50.22 28.22
C ARG A 9 12.82 49.31 27.23
N THR A 10 13.91 49.80 26.65
CA THR A 10 15.00 48.99 26.10
C THR A 10 15.75 48.32 27.25
N CYS A 11 15.86 47.00 27.25
CA CYS A 11 16.73 46.27 28.18
C CYS A 11 17.81 45.55 27.37
N THR A 12 18.94 46.23 27.26
CA THR A 12 20.20 45.75 26.69
C THR A 12 20.85 44.81 27.71
N ILE A 13 20.89 43.50 27.44
CA ILE A 13 21.70 42.56 28.22
C ILE A 13 22.91 42.15 27.37
N LEU A 14 24.02 42.80 27.70
CA LEU A 14 25.39 42.38 27.40
C LEU A 14 25.70 41.10 28.18
N LEU A 15 26.05 40.01 27.49
CA LEU A 15 26.82 38.91 28.08
C LEU A 15 27.98 38.50 27.15
N ARG A 16 29.16 38.97 27.57
CA ARG A 16 30.49 38.32 27.58
C ARG A 16 30.82 37.26 26.51
N GLN A 17 31.87 37.57 25.75
CA GLN A 17 32.77 36.57 25.14
C GLN A 17 33.59 35.82 26.21
N PRO A 18 34.06 34.61 25.88
CA PRO A 18 35.51 34.45 25.81
C PRO A 18 36.02 33.61 24.62
N SER A 19 37.06 34.15 23.99
CA SER A 19 38.35 33.54 23.67
C SER A 19 38.42 32.08 23.15
N SER A 20 38.90 31.99 21.91
CA SER A 20 39.97 31.09 21.44
C SER A 20 39.69 29.60 21.33
N ARG A 21 39.56 29.15 20.07
CA ARG A 21 40.58 28.28 19.48
C ARG A 21 40.48 28.23 17.95
N ASN A 22 41.54 28.73 17.32
CA ASN A 22 41.92 28.43 15.95
C ASN A 22 42.27 26.94 15.86
N ILE A 23 41.57 26.19 15.02
CA ILE A 23 42.08 24.95 14.44
C ILE A 23 41.71 25.00 12.96
N GLY A 24 42.73 25.06 12.12
CA GLY A 24 42.60 25.12 10.68
C GLY A 24 42.50 23.75 10.03
N LEU A 25 42.26 23.84 8.72
CA LEU A 25 42.36 22.85 7.65
C LEU A 25 41.23 21.80 7.53
N PRO A 26 40.99 21.23 6.33
CA PRO A 26 41.34 21.69 4.98
C PRO A 26 40.11 21.75 4.05
N THR A 27 40.20 22.59 3.02
CA THR A 27 39.37 22.52 1.82
C THR A 27 39.55 21.17 1.13
N LEU A 28 38.61 20.25 1.35
CA LEU A 28 38.46 19.06 0.53
C LEU A 28 37.68 19.40 -0.74
N THR A 29 38.35 20.15 -1.62
CA THR A 29 38.33 19.85 -3.04
C THR A 29 38.69 18.37 -3.17
N ARG A 30 37.75 17.54 -3.63
CA ARG A 30 37.90 16.19 -4.24
C ARG A 30 36.69 15.31 -3.91
N TYR A 31 35.52 15.74 -4.37
CA TYR A 31 34.50 14.78 -4.75
C TYR A 31 35.02 14.10 -6.03
N GLN A 32 35.83 13.06 -5.83
CA GLN A 32 36.24 12.17 -6.90
C GLN A 32 34.98 11.64 -7.56
N GLN A 33 34.83 11.96 -8.84
CA GLN A 33 34.08 11.15 -9.77
C GLN A 33 34.46 9.69 -9.48
N PHE A 34 33.49 8.94 -8.96
CA PHE A 34 33.51 7.49 -9.10
C PHE A 34 33.42 7.25 -10.60
N THR A 35 34.59 7.17 -11.24
CA THR A 35 34.74 6.60 -12.56
C THR A 35 34.09 5.23 -12.48
N CYS A 36 32.97 5.07 -13.19
CA CYS A 36 32.40 3.78 -13.54
C CYS A 36 33.49 3.05 -14.34
N LYS A 37 34.41 2.39 -13.64
CA LYS A 37 35.41 1.54 -14.27
C LYS A 37 34.65 0.31 -14.72
N ASN A 38 34.42 0.29 -16.04
CA ASN A 38 34.07 -0.84 -16.88
C ASN A 38 34.54 -2.17 -16.26
N LEU A 39 33.58 -2.87 -15.66
CA LEU A 39 33.72 -4.29 -15.35
C LEU A 39 33.22 -5.04 -16.59
N PRO A 40 33.97 -6.03 -17.11
CA PRO A 40 33.58 -6.74 -18.32
C PRO A 40 32.24 -7.44 -18.09
N LEU A 41 31.21 -6.97 -18.79
CA LEU A 41 29.94 -7.65 -18.94
C LEU A 41 30.24 -9.00 -19.61
N LYS A 42 30.41 -10.04 -18.78
CA LYS A 42 30.20 -11.40 -19.25
C LYS A 42 28.72 -11.46 -19.63
N HIS A 43 28.46 -11.35 -20.92
CA HIS A 43 27.21 -11.76 -21.55
C HIS A 43 27.02 -13.26 -21.26
N HIS A 44 26.51 -13.56 -20.07
CA HIS A 44 25.80 -14.80 -19.86
C HIS A 44 24.39 -14.53 -20.37
N SER A 45 24.23 -14.74 -21.68
CA SER A 45 22.94 -14.88 -22.34
C SER A 45 22.18 -16.00 -21.65
N GLN A 46 21.46 -15.66 -20.57
CA GLN A 46 20.39 -16.51 -20.09
C GLN A 46 19.33 -16.46 -21.18
N LYS A 47 19.33 -17.52 -21.97
CA LYS A 47 18.29 -17.88 -22.90
C LYS A 47 16.99 -17.85 -22.10
N PHE A 48 16.22 -16.77 -22.24
CA PHE A 48 14.82 -16.76 -21.86
C PHE A 48 14.12 -17.63 -22.91
N SER A 49 14.28 -18.94 -22.72
CA SER A 49 13.60 -19.96 -23.50
C SER A 49 12.12 -19.78 -23.20
N SER A 50 11.41 -19.17 -24.15
CA SER A 50 9.97 -19.00 -24.23
C SER A 50 9.25 -20.33 -24.41
N SER A 51 9.56 -21.31 -23.56
CA SER A 51 9.04 -22.66 -23.64
C SER A 51 8.03 -22.92 -22.53
N ARG A 52 6.77 -22.91 -22.96
CA ARG A 52 5.54 -23.49 -22.40
C ARG A 52 4.67 -22.55 -21.58
N PRO A 53 3.38 -22.37 -21.95
CA PRO A 53 2.39 -21.88 -21.01
C PRO A 53 2.15 -23.00 -20.00
N LEU A 54 2.81 -22.89 -18.85
CA LEU A 54 2.37 -23.62 -17.68
C LEU A 54 0.98 -23.09 -17.34
N SER A 55 -0.01 -23.98 -17.42
CA SER A 55 -1.31 -23.83 -16.79
C SER A 55 -1.13 -23.10 -15.44
N ALA A 56 -1.44 -21.81 -15.45
CA ALA A 56 -1.55 -20.99 -14.26
C ALA A 56 -2.68 -21.61 -13.46
N SER A 57 -2.33 -22.17 -12.31
CA SER A 57 -3.27 -22.66 -11.31
C SER A 57 -4.45 -21.69 -11.23
N SER A 58 -5.65 -22.19 -11.48
CA SER A 58 -6.89 -21.41 -11.58
C SER A 58 -7.27 -20.86 -10.20
N PHE A 59 -6.54 -19.84 -9.78
CA PHE A 59 -6.95 -18.96 -8.70
C PHE A 59 -8.14 -18.15 -9.21
N GLU A 60 -9.30 -18.33 -8.58
CA GLU A 60 -10.52 -17.67 -8.99
C GLU A 60 -10.59 -16.30 -8.31
N CYS A 61 -9.98 -15.31 -8.96
CA CYS A 61 -10.28 -13.91 -8.71
C CYS A 61 -11.49 -13.51 -9.56
N VAL A 62 -12.52 -12.95 -8.93
CA VAL A 62 -13.75 -12.58 -9.63
C VAL A 62 -13.95 -11.07 -9.54
N ASN A 63 -14.14 -10.44 -10.69
CA ASN A 63 -14.55 -9.04 -10.74
C ASN A 63 -16.06 -8.95 -10.58
N ILE A 64 -16.53 -8.10 -9.66
CA ILE A 64 -17.94 -7.87 -9.41
C ILE A 64 -18.44 -6.79 -10.36
N GLN A 65 -19.54 -7.07 -11.07
CA GLN A 65 -20.11 -6.14 -12.06
C GLN A 65 -21.26 -5.30 -11.50
N ASP A 66 -22.06 -5.89 -10.62
CA ASP A 66 -23.23 -5.24 -10.02
C ASP A 66 -23.61 -5.90 -8.68
N ALA A 67 -24.70 -5.42 -8.07
CA ALA A 67 -25.18 -5.92 -6.78
C ALA A 67 -25.75 -7.36 -6.85
N GLU A 68 -26.30 -7.79 -7.97
CA GLU A 68 -26.83 -9.16 -8.13
C GLU A 68 -25.67 -10.16 -8.23
N ASP A 69 -24.63 -9.77 -8.97
CA ASP A 69 -23.38 -10.49 -9.09
C ASP A 69 -22.68 -10.62 -7.73
N PHE A 70 -22.63 -9.53 -6.96
CA PHE A 70 -22.13 -9.54 -5.59
C PHE A 70 -22.93 -10.49 -4.69
N ASN A 71 -24.26 -10.45 -4.75
CA ASN A 71 -25.11 -11.32 -3.96
C ASN A 71 -24.82 -12.81 -4.26
N THR A 72 -24.68 -13.14 -5.53
CA THR A 72 -24.49 -14.53 -5.99
C THR A 72 -23.08 -15.04 -5.68
N LYS A 73 -22.05 -14.24 -5.97
CA LYS A 73 -20.65 -14.65 -5.86
C LYS A 73 -20.03 -14.44 -4.49
N VAL A 74 -20.56 -13.51 -3.69
CA VAL A 74 -20.03 -13.20 -2.35
C VAL A 74 -20.96 -13.71 -1.26
N LEU A 75 -22.22 -13.25 -1.23
CA LEU A 75 -23.13 -13.54 -0.12
C LEU A 75 -23.63 -14.98 -0.10
N LYS A 76 -23.91 -15.55 -1.29
CA LYS A 76 -24.37 -16.94 -1.45
C LYS A 76 -23.22 -17.92 -1.70
N SER A 77 -21.97 -17.47 -1.63
CA SER A 77 -20.82 -18.34 -1.81
C SER A 77 -20.76 -19.41 -0.71
N LYS A 78 -20.48 -20.66 -1.13
CA LYS A 78 -20.18 -21.76 -0.21
C LYS A 78 -18.76 -21.68 0.35
N THR A 79 -17.88 -20.99 -0.36
CA THR A 79 -16.47 -20.80 -0.01
C THR A 79 -16.32 -19.41 0.62
N PRO A 80 -15.53 -19.24 1.69
CA PRO A 80 -15.22 -17.92 2.23
C PRO A 80 -14.65 -16.99 1.15
N VAL A 81 -15.07 -15.73 1.17
CA VAL A 81 -14.73 -14.73 0.16
C VAL A 81 -14.03 -13.55 0.82
N VAL A 82 -12.90 -13.14 0.25
CA VAL A 82 -12.23 -11.88 0.56
C VAL A 82 -12.61 -10.87 -0.51
N VAL A 83 -13.22 -9.77 -0.10
CA VAL A 83 -13.66 -8.68 -0.97
C VAL A 83 -12.65 -7.54 -0.89
N ASP A 84 -12.06 -7.16 -2.02
CA ASP A 84 -11.16 -6.02 -2.20
C ASP A 84 -11.90 -4.86 -2.84
N PHE A 85 -12.25 -3.85 -2.05
CA PHE A 85 -12.79 -2.59 -2.54
C PHE A 85 -11.64 -1.68 -2.96
N HIS A 86 -11.56 -1.43 -4.27
CA HIS A 86 -10.48 -0.68 -4.90
C HIS A 86 -11.01 0.39 -5.86
N ALA A 87 -10.08 1.18 -6.41
CA ALA A 87 -10.34 2.08 -7.52
C ALA A 87 -9.13 2.15 -8.46
N THR A 88 -9.36 2.42 -9.74
CA THR A 88 -8.28 2.48 -10.76
C THR A 88 -7.23 3.57 -10.50
N TRP A 89 -7.64 4.68 -9.89
CA TRP A 89 -6.81 5.82 -9.52
C TRP A 89 -6.05 5.62 -8.19
N CYS A 90 -6.33 4.55 -7.45
CA CYS A 90 -5.72 4.30 -6.15
C CYS A 90 -4.32 3.68 -6.30
N GLY A 91 -3.29 4.46 -5.97
CA GLY A 91 -1.89 3.99 -5.95
C GLY A 91 -1.64 2.79 -5.03
N PRO A 92 -1.99 2.86 -3.73
CA PRO A 92 -1.78 1.75 -2.79
C PRO A 92 -2.52 0.45 -3.18
N CYS A 93 -3.67 0.55 -3.83
CA CYS A 93 -4.45 -0.60 -4.29
C CYS A 93 -3.67 -1.45 -5.31
N LYS A 94 -2.84 -0.82 -6.16
CA LYS A 94 -1.98 -1.50 -7.13
C LYS A 94 -0.90 -2.37 -6.49
N VAL A 95 -0.59 -2.13 -5.22
CA VAL A 95 0.34 -2.94 -4.43
C VAL A 95 -0.40 -4.01 -3.64
N LEU A 96 -1.53 -3.65 -3.00
CA LEU A 96 -2.29 -4.59 -2.18
C LEU A 96 -2.94 -5.71 -2.99
N GLY A 97 -3.55 -5.40 -4.13
CA GLY A 97 -4.26 -6.36 -4.98
C GLY A 97 -3.41 -7.59 -5.33
N PRO A 98 -2.21 -7.41 -5.95
CA PRO A 98 -1.33 -8.53 -6.28
C PRO A 98 -0.86 -9.35 -5.06
N ARG A 99 -0.71 -8.71 -3.89
CA ARG A 99 -0.34 -9.43 -2.65
C ARG A 99 -1.46 -10.31 -2.13
N LEU A 100 -2.69 -9.79 -2.15
CA LEU A 100 -3.89 -10.58 -1.84
C LEU A 100 -4.03 -11.75 -2.81
N GLU A 101 -3.90 -11.50 -4.12
CA GLU A 101 -3.99 -12.53 -5.15
C GLU A 101 -2.97 -13.67 -4.91
N ALA A 102 -1.72 -13.32 -4.59
CA ALA A 102 -0.68 -14.31 -4.27
C ALA A 102 -1.02 -15.15 -3.03
N ILE A 103 -1.39 -14.49 -1.91
CA ILE A 103 -1.67 -15.18 -0.64
C ILE A 103 -2.90 -16.09 -0.75
N ILE A 104 -3.94 -15.66 -1.48
CA ILE A 104 -5.18 -16.43 -1.62
C ILE A 104 -4.98 -17.57 -2.64
N SER A 105 -4.17 -17.37 -3.68
CA SER A 105 -3.76 -18.45 -4.61
C SER A 105 -3.14 -19.63 -3.86
N ASP A 106 -2.31 -19.37 -2.85
CA ASP A 106 -1.70 -20.41 -2.01
C ASP A 106 -2.72 -21.22 -1.18
N LYS A 107 -3.96 -20.72 -1.02
CA LYS A 107 -5.04 -21.42 -0.31
C LYS A 107 -5.74 -22.48 -1.16
N LYS A 108 -5.34 -22.67 -2.43
CA LYS A 108 -5.79 -23.75 -3.31
C LYS A 108 -7.33 -23.86 -3.39
N GLY A 109 -8.01 -22.73 -3.54
CA GLY A 109 -9.47 -22.66 -3.68
C GLY A 109 -10.27 -22.74 -2.37
N LYS A 110 -9.63 -22.76 -1.20
CA LYS A 110 -10.33 -22.66 0.09
C LYS A 110 -10.90 -21.27 0.37
N VAL A 111 -10.41 -20.26 -0.33
CA VAL A 111 -10.86 -18.87 -0.24
C VAL A 111 -10.91 -18.31 -1.65
N VAL A 112 -11.95 -17.54 -1.94
CA VAL A 112 -12.16 -16.84 -3.22
C VAL A 112 -11.87 -15.35 -3.03
N MET A 113 -11.37 -14.67 -4.05
CA MET A 113 -11.19 -13.22 -4.03
C MET A 113 -12.21 -12.55 -4.94
N ALA A 114 -12.93 -11.57 -4.41
CA ALA A 114 -13.84 -10.71 -5.16
C ALA A 114 -13.28 -9.29 -5.21
N LYS A 115 -13.20 -8.70 -6.40
CA LYS A 115 -12.74 -7.32 -6.61
C LYS A 115 -13.93 -6.45 -6.92
N VAL A 116 -14.06 -5.35 -6.19
CA VAL A 116 -15.16 -4.40 -6.34
C VAL A 116 -14.54 -3.03 -6.61
N ASP A 117 -14.74 -2.52 -7.82
CA ASP A 117 -14.41 -1.13 -8.11
C ASP A 117 -15.51 -0.23 -7.54
N ILE A 118 -15.12 0.70 -6.67
CA ILE A 118 -16.04 1.61 -5.99
C ILE A 118 -16.65 2.67 -6.91
N ASP A 119 -15.98 3.00 -8.03
CA ASP A 119 -16.49 3.96 -9.00
C ASP A 119 -17.58 3.31 -9.87
N GLU A 120 -17.43 2.02 -10.17
CA GLU A 120 -18.43 1.23 -10.92
C GLU A 120 -19.59 0.78 -10.02
N ASN A 121 -19.32 0.54 -8.72
CA ASN A 121 -20.29 0.00 -7.76
C ASN A 121 -20.49 0.90 -6.53
N PRO A 122 -20.95 2.16 -6.69
CA PRO A 122 -21.08 3.10 -5.57
C PRO A 122 -22.09 2.65 -4.52
N GLY A 123 -23.15 1.93 -4.90
CA GLY A 123 -24.12 1.36 -3.96
C GLY A 123 -23.50 0.34 -3.02
N LEU A 124 -22.67 -0.58 -3.54
CA LEU A 124 -21.95 -1.55 -2.72
C LEU A 124 -20.94 -0.87 -1.80
N ALA A 125 -20.26 0.18 -2.29
CA ALA A 125 -19.35 0.97 -1.46
C ALA A 125 -20.09 1.64 -0.28
N MET A 126 -21.32 2.13 -0.50
CA MET A 126 -22.15 2.71 0.55
C MET A 126 -22.64 1.66 1.55
N ASP A 127 -23.16 0.52 1.08
CA ASP A 127 -23.70 -0.55 1.93
C ASP A 127 -22.65 -1.15 2.88
N TYR A 128 -21.39 -1.20 2.43
CA TYR A 128 -20.25 -1.68 3.21
C TYR A 128 -19.47 -0.56 3.91
N GLU A 129 -20.01 0.66 3.93
CA GLU A 129 -19.43 1.84 4.58
C GLU A 129 -17.96 2.10 4.18
N VAL A 130 -17.65 1.94 2.89
CA VAL A 130 -16.31 2.14 2.34
C VAL A 130 -15.97 3.63 2.33
N ARG A 131 -15.26 4.08 3.37
CA ARG A 131 -14.84 5.48 3.54
C ARG A 131 -13.54 5.84 2.83
N SER A 132 -12.74 4.83 2.50
CA SER A 132 -11.44 5.01 1.83
C SER A 132 -10.98 3.69 1.24
N VAL A 133 -10.33 3.75 0.07
CA VAL A 133 -9.70 2.59 -0.57
C VAL A 133 -8.18 2.59 -0.35
N PRO A 134 -7.54 1.40 -0.27
CA PRO A 134 -8.17 0.08 -0.30
C PRO A 134 -8.87 -0.26 1.01
N MET A 135 -10.00 -0.98 0.90
CA MET A 135 -10.68 -1.59 2.04
C MET A 135 -10.94 -3.05 1.72
N VAL A 136 -10.61 -3.94 2.66
CA VAL A 136 -10.75 -5.38 2.47
C VAL A 136 -11.71 -5.92 3.50
N VAL A 137 -12.66 -6.74 3.06
CA VAL A 137 -13.70 -7.34 3.89
C VAL A 137 -13.68 -8.84 3.70
N SER A 138 -13.79 -9.60 4.80
CA SER A 138 -13.94 -11.05 4.74
C SER A 138 -15.37 -11.46 5.01
N VAL A 139 -15.90 -12.33 4.14
CA VAL A 139 -17.28 -12.79 4.17
C VAL A 139 -17.28 -14.31 4.22
N LYS A 140 -18.07 -14.88 5.15
CA LYS A 140 -18.29 -16.32 5.27
C LYS A 140 -19.72 -16.56 5.71
N ASP A 141 -20.40 -17.49 5.04
CA ASP A 141 -21.82 -17.82 5.26
C ASP A 141 -22.73 -16.58 5.13
N GLY A 142 -22.45 -15.71 4.15
CA GLY A 142 -23.19 -14.48 3.90
C GLY A 142 -23.03 -13.39 4.97
N LYS A 143 -22.09 -13.55 5.91
CA LYS A 143 -21.84 -12.60 7.00
C LYS A 143 -20.42 -12.06 6.94
N VAL A 144 -20.27 -10.77 7.22
CA VAL A 144 -18.96 -10.14 7.43
C VAL A 144 -18.33 -10.71 8.70
N LYS A 145 -17.07 -11.15 8.61
CA LYS A 145 -16.29 -11.68 9.74
C LYS A 145 -15.31 -10.66 10.28
N ASN A 146 -14.53 -10.07 9.39
CA ASN A 146 -13.48 -9.11 9.72
C ASN A 146 -13.27 -8.15 8.54
N SER A 147 -12.72 -6.97 8.80
CA SER A 147 -12.35 -6.00 7.77
C SER A 147 -11.15 -5.16 8.18
N PHE A 148 -10.42 -4.64 7.18
CA PHE A 148 -9.37 -3.65 7.42
C PHE A 148 -9.33 -2.61 6.30
N ILE A 149 -8.73 -1.47 6.62
CA ILE A 149 -8.55 -0.35 5.70
C ILE A 149 -7.04 -0.09 5.52
N GLY A 150 -6.67 0.27 4.30
CA GLY A 150 -5.33 0.63 3.89
C GLY A 150 -4.44 -0.56 3.54
N LEU A 151 -3.19 -0.24 3.21
CA LEU A 151 -2.16 -1.24 2.96
C LEU A 151 -1.71 -1.88 4.28
N LYS A 152 -1.53 -3.20 4.27
CA LYS A 152 -1.03 -3.98 5.41
C LYS A 152 0.19 -4.80 5.00
N ASP A 153 0.98 -5.19 5.98
CA ASP A 153 2.09 -6.13 5.78
C ASP A 153 1.58 -7.54 5.55
N ASP A 154 2.39 -8.34 4.87
CA ASP A 154 1.99 -9.66 4.39
C ASP A 154 1.60 -10.60 5.55
N ASP A 155 2.23 -10.49 6.72
CA ASP A 155 1.89 -11.28 7.92
C ASP A 155 0.47 -11.00 8.43
N ILE A 156 0.04 -9.73 8.37
CA ILE A 156 -1.30 -9.32 8.77
C ILE A 156 -2.31 -9.84 7.75
N ILE A 157 -1.99 -9.73 6.45
CA ILE A 157 -2.86 -10.21 5.37
C ILE A 157 -3.01 -11.74 5.45
N GLN A 158 -1.92 -12.47 5.71
CA GLN A 158 -1.96 -13.91 5.88
C GLN A 158 -2.81 -14.32 7.07
N SER A 159 -2.64 -13.67 8.22
CA SER A 159 -3.46 -13.90 9.40
C SER A 159 -4.94 -13.67 9.10
N PHE A 160 -5.26 -12.56 8.45
CA PHE A 160 -6.62 -12.20 8.04
C PHE A 160 -7.27 -13.27 7.13
N VAL A 161 -6.54 -13.81 6.16
CA VAL A 161 -7.05 -14.87 5.28
C VAL A 161 -7.17 -16.21 6.02
N ASN A 162 -6.24 -16.51 6.93
CA ASN A 162 -6.25 -17.76 7.70
C ASN A 162 -7.43 -17.85 8.68
N GLU A 163 -7.92 -16.72 9.21
CA GLU A 163 -9.11 -16.68 10.08
C GLU A 163 -10.38 -17.24 9.42
N LEU A 164 -10.42 -17.31 8.09
CA LEU A 164 -11.58 -17.81 7.34
C LEU A 164 -11.62 -19.32 7.18
N ILE A 165 -10.50 -20.01 7.39
CA ILE A 165 -10.31 -21.43 7.08
C ILE A 165 -10.51 -22.28 8.35
#